data_AF-A0A1Z1WGG2-F1
#
_entry.id   AF-A0A1Z1WGG2-F1
#
_cell.length_a   1.000
_cell.length_b   1.000
_cell.length_c   1.000
_cell.angle_alpha   90.00
_cell.angle_beta   90.00
_cell.angle_gamma   90.00
#
_symmetry.space_group_name_H-M   'P 1'
#
loop_
_entity.id
_entity.type
_entity.pdbx_description
1 polymer ?
#
loop_
_entity_poly.entity_id
_entity_poly.type
_entity_poly.pdbx_seq_one_letter_code
_entity_poly.pdbx_strand_id
1 'polypeptide(L)' 'MLRDSGEHPVKLRENVTSPAGTTINAIRELENHGVRAALIAALEAARDRSRELASGNNS' A
#
# COMPACT_ATOMS: atom_id res chain seq x y z
N MET A 1 -4.05 9.17 13.45
CA MET A 1 -4.89 9.67 12.34
C MET A 1 -5.46 8.62 11.37
N LEU A 2 -4.92 7.41 11.20
CA LEU A 2 -5.67 6.32 10.53
C LEU A 2 -6.26 5.35 11.54
N ARG A 3 -5.46 4.95 12.54
CA ARG A 3 -5.89 4.06 13.64
C ARG A 3 -6.87 4.74 14.60
N ASP A 4 -6.71 6.05 14.79
CA ASP A 4 -7.43 6.81 15.83
C ASP A 4 -8.71 7.50 15.32
N SER A 5 -8.88 7.64 14.00
CA SER A 5 -10.00 8.39 13.42
C SER A 5 -11.25 7.55 13.17
N GLY A 6 -11.11 6.23 13.05
CA GLY A 6 -12.19 5.33 12.63
C GLY A 6 -12.69 5.57 11.20
N GLU A 7 -12.11 6.52 10.47
CA GLU A 7 -12.51 6.85 9.10
C GLU A 7 -11.91 5.90 8.08
N HIS A 8 -12.63 5.71 6.98
CA HIS A 8 -12.12 4.91 5.87
C HIS A 8 -10.84 5.56 5.29
N PRO A 9 -9.78 4.79 4.97
CA PRO A 9 -8.50 5.32 4.47
C PRO A 9 -8.63 6.25 3.26
N VAL A 10 -9.62 5.99 2.38
CA VAL A 10 -9.90 6.82 1.21
C VAL A 10 -10.31 8.24 1.62
N LYS A 11 -11.19 8.36 2.61
CA LYS A 11 -11.68 9.65 3.11
C LYS A 11 -10.57 10.44 3.79
N LEU A 12 -9.72 9.76 4.57
CA LEU A 12 -8.55 10.38 5.19
C LEU A 12 -7.54 10.91 4.17
N ARG A 13 -7.35 10.19 3.06
CA ARG A 13 -6.52 10.66 1.94
C ARG A 13 -7.15 11.89 1.28
N GLU A 14 -8.46 11.88 1.04
CA GLU A 14 -9.19 13.01 0.45
C GLU A 14 -9.06 14.27 1.31
N ASN A 15 -9.14 14.13 2.64
CA ASN A 15 -9.02 15.26 3.58
C ASN A 15 -7.69 16.03 3.48
N VAL A 16 -6.63 15.42 2.93
CA VAL A 16 -5.30 16.06 2.77
C VAL A 16 -4.90 16.27 1.30
N THR A 17 -5.85 16.05 0.38
CA THR A 17 -5.60 16.10 -1.07
C THR A 17 -6.44 17.21 -1.69
N SER A 18 -5.82 18.37 -1.92
CA SER A 18 -6.45 19.47 -2.66
C SER A 18 -6.26 19.34 -4.18
N PRO A 19 -7.22 19.83 -4.99
CA PRO A 19 -7.01 19.99 -6.43
C PRO A 19 -5.75 20.83 -6.71
N ALA A 20 -4.91 20.36 -7.63
CA ALA A 20 -3.60 20.95 -7.98
C ALA A 20 -2.58 21.08 -6.82
N GLY A 21 -2.86 20.48 -5.65
CA GLY A 21 -1.96 20.52 -4.50
C GLY A 21 -0.70 19.65 -4.64
N THR A 22 0.25 19.83 -3.73
CA THR A 22 1.50 19.04 -3.71
C THR A 22 1.24 17.55 -3.45
N THR A 23 0.28 17.23 -2.59
CA THR A 23 -0.08 15.84 -2.24
C THR A 23 -0.60 15.05 -3.46
N ILE A 24 -1.50 15.62 -4.26
CA ILE A 24 -2.05 14.89 -5.43
C ILE A 24 -0.98 14.66 -6.50
N ASN A 25 -0.05 15.60 -6.68
CA ASN A 25 1.09 15.43 -7.58
C ASN A 25 2.03 14.31 -7.10
N ALA A 26 2.34 14.26 -5.80
CA ALA A 26 3.13 13.17 -5.22
C ALA A 26 2.44 11.81 -5.39
N ILE A 27 1.14 11.72 -5.10
CA ILE A 27 0.36 10.48 -5.31
C ILE A 27 0.40 10.05 -6.78
N ARG A 28 0.25 10.99 -7.71
CA ARG A 28 0.32 10.70 -9.15
C ARG A 28 1.66 10.07 -9.54
N GLU A 29 2.77 10.61 -9.05
CA GLU A 29 4.09 10.02 -9.32
C GLU A 29 4.22 8.61 -8.74
N LEU A 30 3.71 8.35 -7.53
CA LEU A 30 3.70 7.00 -6.96
C LEU A 30 2.89 6.01 -7.81
N GLU A 31 1.75 6.44 -8.36
CA GLU A 31 0.94 5.60 -9.25
C GLU A 31 1.63 5.39 -10.60
N ASN A 32 2.27 6.43 -11.18
CA ASN A 32 3.06 6.31 -12.42
C ASN A 32 4.18 5.27 -12.29
N HIS A 33 4.78 5.16 -11.10
CA HIS A 33 5.83 4.18 -10.80
C HIS A 33 5.28 2.84 -10.28
N GLY A 34 3.96 2.63 -10.32
CA GLY A 34 3.33 1.35 -9.98
C GLY A 34 3.44 0.94 -8.52
N VAL A 35 3.69 1.89 -7.60
CA VAL A 35 3.99 1.59 -6.18
C VAL A 35 2.88 0.79 -5.50
N ARG A 36 1.62 1.07 -5.82
CA ARG A 36 0.47 0.33 -5.29
C ARG A 36 0.53 -1.16 -5.65
N ALA A 37 0.76 -1.45 -6.94
CA ALA A 37 0.86 -2.82 -7.43
C ALA A 37 2.08 -3.53 -6.84
N ALA A 38 3.22 -2.83 -6.77
CA ALA A 38 4.44 -3.36 -6.17
C ALA A 38 4.25 -3.77 -4.70
N LEU A 39 3.54 -2.96 -3.91
CA LEU A 39 3.27 -3.28 -2.51
C LEU A 39 2.38 -4.53 -2.36
N ILE A 40 1.33 -4.66 -3.19
CA ILE A 40 0.47 -5.85 -3.18
C ILE A 40 1.27 -7.10 -3.54
N ALA A 41 2.05 -7.05 -4.62
CA ALA A 41 2.88 -8.16 -5.06
C ALA A 41 3.92 -8.56 -4.00
N ALA A 42 4.53 -7.58 -3.32
CA ALA A 42 5.48 -7.84 -2.25
C ALA A 42 4.82 -8.57 -1.06
N LEU A 43 3.60 -8.18 -0.67
CA LEU A 43 2.86 -8.84 0.40
C LEU A 43 2.45 -10.26 0.02
N GLU A 44 2.05 -10.48 -1.22
CA GLU A 44 1.75 -11.82 -1.75
C GLU A 44 2.99 -12.71 -1.75
N ALA A 45 4.12 -12.21 -2.25
CA ALA A 45 5.39 -12.93 -2.24
C ALA A 45 5.85 -13.27 -0.81
N ALA A 46 5.72 -12.33 0.13
CA ALA A 46 6.04 -12.56 1.53
C ALA A 46 5.14 -13.63 2.17
N ARG A 47 3.84 -13.58 1.90
CA ARG A 47 2.86 -14.58 2.36
C ARG A 47 3.21 -15.96 1.81
N ASP A 48 3.48 -16.06 0.52
CA ASP A 48 3.73 -17.34 -0.15
C ASP A 48 5.07 -17.92 0.33
N ARG A 49 6.11 -17.10 0.48
CA ARG A 49 7.37 -17.51 1.10
C ARG A 49 7.19 -18.01 2.54
N SER A 50 6.36 -17.33 3.33
CA SER A 50 6.06 -17.76 4.69
C SER A 50 5.40 -19.15 4.73
N ARG A 51 4.52 -19.45 3.78
CA ARG A 51 3.89 -20.78 3.64
C ARG A 51 4.88 -21.85 3.23
N GLU A 52 5.74 -21.58 2.25
CA GLU A 52 6.81 -22.50 1.84
C GLU A 52 7.68 -22.90 3.03
N LEU A 53 8.14 -21.89 3.80
CA LEU A 53 8.95 -22.10 5.00
C LEU A 53 8.21 -22.92 6.07
N ALA A 54 6.92 -22.64 6.30
CA ALA A 54 6.12 -23.37 7.26
C ALA A 54 5.81 -24.82 6.82
N SER A 55 5.72 -25.06 5.51
CA SER A 55 5.45 -26.38 4.93
C SER A 55 6.65 -27.35 4.92
N GLY A 56 7.82 -26.90 5.36
CA GLY A 56 8.96 -27.78 5.62
C GLY A 56 9.77 -28.20 4.38
N ASN A 57 9.78 -27.41 3.30
CA ASN A 57 10.76 -27.59 2.22
C ASN A 57 12.11 -26.96 2.60
N ASN A 58 12.72 -27.49 3.66
CA ASN A 58 14.14 -27.36 3.92
C ASN A 58 14.81 -28.69 3.51
N SER A 59 14.90 -28.91 2.19
CA SER A 59 15.75 -29.95 1.58
C SER A 59 17.10 -29.35 1.22
#